data_AF-A0A0L0W7D0-F1
#
_entry.id   AF-A0A0L0W7D0-F1
#
_cell.length_a   1.000
_cell.length_b   1.000
_cell.length_c   1.000
_cell.angle_alpha   90.00
_cell.angle_beta   90.00
_cell.angle_gamma   90.00
#
_symmetry.space_group_name_H-M   'P 1'
#
loop_
_entity.id
_entity.type
_entity.pdbx_description
1 polymer ?
#
loop_
_entity_poly.entity_id
_entity_poly.type
_entity_poly.pdbx_seq_one_letter_code
_entity_poly.pdbx_strand_id
1 'polypeptide(L)'
;MSEIKYDNLYLKETLLKKAEELGRTPKRREVKHGSIIAARLGNGSWNRALESVGLRVINVRKEYTKEELINIMQDWYKKHKKIPSVKKFEKDNSVPDPTTYMSKFEMKWSEVVELTLGVETLKGNESYNYTEEQLLDMFKKEYDRIKPKSQEEFKEKKSCDTPSLTYLFDKFNTTWNGLKEMVGLDTILIRKSKEQLLKELKELADKLGKTPSIPDMEKYGLNYSAYKERFGSYNKALLEAGLELNSTITKVKESKEELLKMYIDFSCSIGKSLGGASAKDLDNSDKIYNSDIFRIRFGGMTGLKKKAGFIYEEGRWKYSKKFFINILTSIYKTEGKVSNSRLKEILLNKKIHLTMVLTYFNTTKMSEVWKEIISIVDTEKATTSHKQHTDQN
;
A
#
# COMPACT_ATOMS: atom_id res chain seq x y z
N MET A 1 -4.64 1.78 -31.89
CA MET A 1 -3.19 1.77 -32.16
C MET A 1 -2.59 2.96 -31.42
N SER A 2 -1.71 2.74 -30.45
CA SER A 2 -1.14 3.81 -29.64
C SER A 2 -0.22 4.70 -30.49
N GLU A 3 -0.47 6.01 -30.51
CA GLU A 3 0.37 7.01 -31.16
C GLU A 3 1.84 6.83 -30.77
N ILE A 4 2.68 6.48 -31.75
CA ILE A 4 4.12 6.37 -31.55
C ILE A 4 4.64 7.81 -31.48
N LYS A 5 4.76 8.34 -30.25
CA LYS A 5 5.16 9.73 -29.97
C LYS A 5 6.51 10.17 -30.57
N TYR A 6 7.38 9.24 -30.96
CA TYR A 6 8.69 9.51 -31.58
C TYR A 6 9.05 8.39 -32.56
N ASP A 7 9.39 8.72 -33.79
CA ASP A 7 9.82 7.74 -34.79
C ASP A 7 11.25 7.23 -34.54
N ASN A 8 11.56 6.01 -34.96
CA ASN A 8 12.88 5.40 -34.78
C ASN A 8 13.98 6.13 -35.56
N LEU A 9 13.66 6.75 -36.70
CA LEU A 9 14.61 7.59 -37.45
C LEU A 9 14.99 8.84 -36.64
N TYR A 10 14.00 9.55 -36.10
CA TYR A 10 14.22 10.72 -35.23
C TYR A 10 15.13 10.39 -34.03
N LEU A 11 14.94 9.21 -33.41
CA LEU A 11 15.75 8.76 -32.28
C LEU A 11 17.21 8.45 -32.67
N LYS A 12 17.44 7.92 -33.89
CA LYS A 12 18.79 7.68 -34.43
C LYS A 12 19.51 8.99 -34.76
N GLU A 13 18.84 9.91 -35.46
CA GLU A 13 19.39 11.23 -35.80
C GLU A 13 19.74 12.04 -34.55
N THR A 14 18.88 11.99 -33.53
CA THR A 14 19.12 12.65 -32.24
C THR A 14 20.40 12.11 -31.57
N LEU A 15 20.65 10.81 -31.66
CA LEU A 15 21.84 10.18 -31.10
C LEU A 15 23.11 10.53 -31.88
N LEU A 16 23.05 10.50 -33.22
CA LEU A 16 24.18 10.84 -34.10
C LEU A 16 24.56 12.32 -33.99
N LYS A 17 23.59 13.23 -34.06
CA LYS A 17 23.82 14.66 -33.88
C LYS A 17 24.50 14.97 -32.54
N LYS A 18 24.08 14.28 -31.48
CA LYS A 18 24.71 14.45 -30.15
C LYS A 18 26.13 13.90 -30.10
N ALA A 19 26.43 12.84 -30.84
CA ALA A 19 27.78 12.29 -30.96
C ALA A 19 28.71 13.25 -31.74
N GLU A 20 28.22 13.83 -32.83
CA GLU A 20 28.93 14.86 -33.61
C GLU A 20 29.20 16.11 -32.77
N GLU A 21 28.19 16.63 -32.06
CA GLU A 21 28.34 17.78 -31.15
C GLU A 21 29.42 17.58 -30.08
N LEU A 22 29.59 16.36 -29.58
CA LEU A 22 30.54 16.05 -28.51
C LEU A 22 31.91 15.61 -29.03
N GLY A 23 32.04 15.31 -30.34
CA GLY A 23 33.24 14.70 -30.91
C GLY A 23 33.62 13.34 -30.28
N ARG A 24 32.70 12.72 -29.53
CA ARG A 24 32.88 11.46 -28.81
C ARG A 24 31.55 10.73 -28.66
N THR A 25 31.59 9.43 -28.35
CA THR A 25 30.37 8.67 -28.04
C THR A 25 29.64 9.25 -26.82
N PRO A 26 28.33 9.58 -26.95
CA PRO A 26 27.56 10.19 -25.88
C PRO A 26 27.13 9.17 -24.81
N LYS A 27 27.06 9.61 -23.55
CA LYS A 27 26.48 8.83 -22.45
C LYS A 27 24.95 8.92 -22.48
N ARG A 28 24.25 7.91 -21.95
CA ARG A 28 22.76 7.83 -21.93
C ARG A 28 22.07 9.09 -21.41
N ARG A 29 22.64 9.74 -20.39
CA ARG A 29 22.10 10.95 -19.76
C ARG A 29 22.39 12.24 -20.52
N GLU A 30 23.30 12.21 -21.50
CA GLU A 30 23.70 13.37 -22.32
C GLU A 30 22.82 13.51 -23.58
N VAL A 31 22.00 12.49 -23.89
CA VAL A 31 21.15 12.42 -25.09
C VAL A 31 19.68 12.58 -24.72
N LYS A 32 19.00 13.49 -25.42
CA LYS A 32 17.55 13.68 -25.28
C LYS A 32 16.84 12.38 -25.63
N HIS A 33 15.90 11.94 -24.78
CA HIS A 33 15.21 10.65 -24.92
C HIS A 33 16.11 9.41 -24.80
N GLY A 34 17.27 9.50 -24.14
CA GLY A 34 18.22 8.38 -24.00
C GLY A 34 17.63 7.08 -23.44
N SER A 35 16.63 7.15 -22.56
CA SER A 35 15.90 5.97 -22.08
C SER A 35 15.01 5.32 -23.15
N ILE A 36 14.39 6.12 -24.01
CA ILE A 36 13.54 5.63 -25.12
C ILE A 36 14.42 5.02 -26.21
N ILE A 37 15.56 5.67 -26.50
CA ILE A 37 16.60 5.18 -27.41
C ILE A 37 17.11 3.81 -26.95
N ALA A 38 17.50 3.66 -25.67
CA ALA A 38 17.93 2.37 -25.12
C ALA A 38 16.85 1.30 -25.27
N ALA A 39 15.60 1.63 -24.92
CA ALA A 39 14.48 0.69 -24.95
C ALA A 39 14.16 0.20 -26.36
N ARG A 40 14.17 1.10 -27.36
CA ARG A 40 13.74 0.79 -28.73
C ARG A 40 14.86 0.37 -29.66
N LEU A 41 16.00 1.06 -29.64
CA LEU A 41 17.12 0.82 -30.55
C LEU A 41 18.13 -0.19 -30.00
N GLY A 42 18.08 -0.51 -28.70
CA GLY A 42 19.03 -1.40 -28.03
C GLY A 42 18.40 -2.47 -27.15
N ASN A 43 17.10 -2.73 -27.29
CA ASN A 43 16.34 -3.69 -26.46
C ASN A 43 16.58 -3.50 -24.94
N GLY A 44 16.56 -2.26 -24.48
CA GLY A 44 16.79 -1.88 -23.09
C GLY A 44 18.24 -1.57 -22.72
N SER A 45 19.21 -1.87 -23.60
CA SER A 45 20.64 -1.60 -23.38
C SER A 45 21.10 -0.36 -24.15
N TRP A 46 21.77 0.57 -23.46
CA TRP A 46 22.38 1.74 -24.09
C TRP A 46 23.52 1.36 -25.03
N ASN A 47 24.33 0.37 -24.65
CA ASN A 47 25.47 -0.06 -25.46
C ASN A 47 25.01 -0.67 -26.80
N ARG A 48 23.94 -1.49 -26.77
CA ARG A 48 23.33 -2.02 -28.00
C ARG A 48 22.71 -0.93 -28.87
N ALA A 49 22.18 0.12 -28.25
CA ALA A 49 21.65 1.27 -28.99
C ALA A 49 22.76 2.09 -29.66
N LEU A 50 23.97 2.14 -29.09
CA LEU A 50 25.14 2.75 -29.71
C LEU A 50 25.68 1.89 -30.87
N GLU A 51 25.74 0.57 -30.69
CA GLU A 51 26.13 -0.38 -31.73
C GLU A 51 25.19 -0.32 -32.94
N SER A 52 23.88 -0.20 -32.71
CA SER A 52 22.87 -0.16 -33.80
C SER A 52 22.93 1.11 -34.66
N VAL A 53 23.68 2.13 -34.23
CA VAL A 53 23.98 3.34 -35.01
C VAL A 53 25.45 3.45 -35.42
N GLY A 54 26.25 2.38 -35.23
CA GLY A 54 27.66 2.34 -35.64
C GLY A 54 28.61 3.16 -34.75
N LEU A 55 28.18 3.60 -33.56
CA LEU A 55 29.04 4.31 -32.62
C LEU A 55 29.86 3.32 -31.78
N ARG A 56 31.15 3.62 -31.56
CA ARG A 56 32.01 2.81 -30.70
C ARG A 56 31.50 2.83 -29.25
N VAL A 57 31.22 1.66 -28.70
CA VAL A 57 30.86 1.51 -27.28
C VAL A 57 32.07 1.85 -26.42
N ILE A 58 32.00 2.95 -25.67
CA ILE A 58 33.00 3.27 -24.65
C ILE A 58 32.71 2.38 -23.45
N ASN A 59 33.27 1.16 -23.44
CA ASN A 59 33.26 0.29 -22.28
C ASN A 59 34.58 0.40 -21.52
N VAL A 60 35.01 1.64 -21.28
CA VAL A 60 36.14 1.88 -20.39
C VAL A 60 35.56 1.88 -18.98
N ARG A 61 35.49 0.70 -18.34
CA ARG A 61 35.58 0.69 -16.88
C ARG A 61 36.89 1.40 -16.59
N LYS A 62 36.82 2.64 -16.12
CA LYS A 62 38.02 3.35 -15.71
C LYS A 62 38.58 2.54 -14.55
N GLU A 63 39.66 1.82 -14.81
CA GLU A 63 40.36 1.09 -13.77
C GLU A 63 41.06 2.11 -12.89
N TYR A 64 40.84 1.98 -11.58
CA TYR A 64 41.52 2.82 -10.60
C TYR A 64 42.56 1.97 -9.88
N THR A 65 43.73 2.54 -9.62
CA THR A 65 44.68 1.98 -8.66
C THR A 65 44.19 2.26 -7.24
N LYS A 66 44.70 1.50 -6.25
CA LYS A 66 44.35 1.76 -4.83
C LYS A 66 44.81 3.17 -4.42
N GLU A 67 45.97 3.61 -4.90
CA GLU A 67 46.54 4.94 -4.63
C GLU A 67 45.70 6.07 -5.22
N GLU A 68 45.21 5.92 -6.45
CA GLU A 68 44.31 6.88 -7.07
C GLU A 68 43.01 7.04 -6.28
N LEU A 69 42.44 5.94 -5.81
CA LEU A 69 41.24 5.95 -4.97
C LEU A 69 41.49 6.68 -3.64
N ILE A 70 42.62 6.41 -2.98
CA ILE A 70 43.03 7.09 -1.75
C ILE A 70 43.12 8.61 -1.97
N ASN A 71 43.84 9.04 -3.02
CA ASN A 71 44.02 10.45 -3.33
C ASN A 71 42.68 11.16 -3.59
N ILE A 72 41.79 10.53 -4.37
CA ILE A 72 40.45 11.09 -4.65
C ILE A 72 39.65 11.23 -3.34
N MET A 73 39.71 10.25 -2.45
CA MET A 73 38.99 10.30 -1.18
C MET A 73 39.54 11.39 -0.26
N GLN A 74 40.86 11.54 -0.19
CA GLN A 74 41.53 12.60 0.59
C GLN A 74 41.20 14.00 0.06
N ASP A 75 41.20 14.19 -1.26
CA ASP A 75 40.85 15.48 -1.87
C ASP A 75 39.37 15.83 -1.66
N TRP A 76 38.49 14.84 -1.75
CA TRP A 76 37.08 15.02 -1.41
C TRP A 76 36.91 15.41 0.06
N TYR A 77 37.64 14.76 0.98
CA TYR A 77 37.62 15.08 2.40
C TYR A 77 38.12 16.51 2.68
N LYS A 78 39.23 16.93 2.07
CA LYS A 78 39.75 18.31 2.16
C LYS A 78 38.73 19.34 1.71
N LYS A 79 38.05 19.07 0.59
CA LYS A 79 37.06 19.97 -0.02
C LYS A 79 35.80 20.10 0.83
N HIS A 80 35.28 18.98 1.35
CA HIS A 80 33.99 18.94 2.04
C HIS A 80 34.09 19.02 3.57
N LYS A 81 35.29 18.84 4.13
CA LYS A 81 35.60 18.84 5.58
C LYS A 81 34.65 17.97 6.40
N LYS A 82 34.17 16.87 5.83
CA LYS A 82 33.20 15.93 6.42
C LYS A 82 33.56 14.51 6.04
N ILE A 83 33.31 13.56 6.94
CA ILE A 83 33.55 12.14 6.69
C ILE A 83 32.62 11.65 5.56
N PRO A 84 33.15 10.98 4.51
CA PRO A 84 32.36 10.45 3.41
C PRO A 84 31.37 9.36 3.85
N SER A 85 30.05 9.62 3.77
CA SER A 85 29.05 8.56 3.88
C SER A 85 28.67 8.03 2.50
N VAL A 86 28.32 6.74 2.38
CA VAL A 86 27.95 6.09 1.10
C VAL A 86 26.96 6.94 0.30
N LYS A 87 25.83 7.32 0.91
CA LYS A 87 24.76 8.10 0.26
C LYS A 87 25.19 9.49 -0.20
N LYS A 88 26.18 10.09 0.45
CA LYS A 88 26.64 11.44 0.11
C LYS A 88 27.74 11.41 -0.92
N PHE A 89 28.61 10.40 -0.85
CA PHE A 89 29.68 10.17 -1.81
C PHE A 89 29.13 9.72 -3.18
N GLU A 90 28.12 8.84 -3.19
CA GLU A 90 27.43 8.39 -4.41
C GLU A 90 26.75 9.54 -5.19
N LYS A 91 26.31 10.60 -4.50
CA LYS A 91 25.66 11.75 -5.14
C LYS A 91 26.64 12.64 -5.92
N ASP A 92 27.94 12.54 -5.62
CA ASP A 92 28.96 13.33 -6.30
C ASP A 92 29.45 12.59 -7.55
N ASN A 93 28.99 13.04 -8.72
CA ASN A 93 29.38 12.45 -10.01
C ASN A 93 30.85 12.67 -10.39
N SER A 94 31.61 13.46 -9.62
CA SER A 94 33.04 13.73 -9.87
C SER A 94 33.96 12.68 -9.25
N VAL A 95 33.45 11.82 -8.37
CA VAL A 95 34.21 10.75 -7.70
C VAL A 95 33.74 9.36 -8.14
N PRO A 96 34.58 8.32 -8.01
CA PRO A 96 34.19 6.95 -8.27
C PRO A 96 33.11 6.47 -7.28
N ASP A 97 32.28 5.53 -7.72
CA ASP A 97 31.20 4.98 -6.90
C ASP A 97 31.76 4.26 -5.65
N PRO A 98 31.14 4.36 -4.46
CA PRO A 98 31.55 3.64 -3.26
C PRO A 98 31.81 2.14 -3.47
N THR A 99 31.05 1.49 -4.35
CA THR A 99 31.24 0.07 -4.72
C THR A 99 32.58 -0.20 -5.42
N THR A 100 33.12 0.78 -6.14
CA THR A 100 34.45 0.70 -6.78
C THR A 100 35.54 0.58 -5.72
N TYR A 101 35.42 1.35 -4.63
CA TYR A 101 36.34 1.27 -3.51
C TYR A 101 36.20 -0.06 -2.75
N MET A 102 34.97 -0.42 -2.38
CA MET A 102 34.72 -1.68 -1.65
C MET A 102 35.23 -2.91 -2.41
N SER A 103 35.03 -2.94 -3.73
CA SER A 103 35.52 -4.05 -4.56
C SER A 103 37.05 -4.05 -4.75
N LYS A 104 37.71 -2.89 -4.77
CA LYS A 104 39.17 -2.81 -4.97
C LYS A 104 39.96 -3.13 -3.70
N PHE A 105 39.42 -2.72 -2.55
CA PHE A 105 40.03 -2.91 -1.24
C PHE A 105 39.55 -4.18 -0.54
N GLU A 106 38.49 -4.83 -1.05
CA GLU A 106 37.87 -6.02 -0.44
C GLU A 106 37.43 -5.76 1.02
N MET A 107 36.96 -4.54 1.27
CA MET A 107 36.67 -3.99 2.59
C MET A 107 35.30 -3.32 2.60
N LYS A 108 34.72 -3.18 3.80
CA LYS A 108 33.50 -2.38 4.00
C LYS A 108 33.82 -0.90 3.83
N TRP A 109 32.81 -0.10 3.47
CA TRP A 109 32.99 1.33 3.25
C TRP A 109 33.59 2.06 4.46
N SER A 110 33.22 1.69 5.69
CA SER A 110 33.80 2.26 6.91
C SER A 110 35.31 1.99 7.01
N GLU A 111 35.72 0.75 6.81
CA GLU A 111 37.13 0.31 6.86
C GLU A 111 37.97 1.00 5.76
N VAL A 112 37.40 1.16 4.57
CA VAL A 112 38.03 1.91 3.48
C VAL A 112 38.26 3.37 3.87
N VAL A 113 37.25 4.02 4.45
CA VAL A 113 37.35 5.44 4.88
C VAL A 113 38.38 5.59 6.00
N GLU A 114 38.42 4.67 6.96
CA GLU A 114 39.42 4.64 8.03
C GLU A 114 40.84 4.45 7.48
N LEU A 115 41.02 3.49 6.57
CA LEU A 115 42.31 3.21 5.93
C LEU A 115 42.82 4.39 5.09
N THR A 116 41.94 5.05 4.36
CA THR A 116 42.31 6.10 3.38
C THR A 116 42.50 7.48 4.01
N LEU A 117 41.72 7.81 5.04
CA LEU A 117 41.73 9.13 5.69
C LEU A 117 42.43 9.12 7.06
N GLY A 118 42.69 7.95 7.65
CA GLY A 118 43.26 7.84 8.99
C GLY A 118 42.36 8.43 10.08
N VAL A 119 41.06 8.53 9.83
CA VAL A 119 40.06 9.02 10.78
C VAL A 119 39.25 7.85 11.29
N GLU A 120 39.01 7.77 12.60
CA GLU A 120 38.04 6.84 13.14
C GLU A 120 36.65 7.25 12.63
N THR A 121 36.02 6.38 11.83
CA THR A 121 34.61 6.60 11.50
C THR A 121 33.79 6.28 12.75
N LEU A 122 32.66 6.98 12.93
CA LEU A 122 31.67 6.52 13.91
C LEU A 122 31.35 5.07 13.56
N LYS A 123 31.81 4.13 14.39
CA LYS A 123 31.72 2.68 14.15
C LYS A 123 30.33 2.36 13.63
N GLY A 124 30.23 2.20 12.33
CA GLY A 124 28.97 2.00 11.64
C GLY A 124 28.49 0.61 11.99
N ASN A 125 27.56 0.54 12.94
CA ASN A 125 27.09 -0.70 13.53
C ASN A 125 28.27 -1.63 13.90
N GLU A 126 29.01 -1.28 14.95
CA GLU A 126 29.31 -2.35 15.90
C GLU A 126 27.96 -2.98 16.20
N SER A 127 27.76 -4.20 15.70
CA SER A 127 26.73 -5.09 16.21
C SER A 127 26.79 -4.91 17.70
N TYR A 128 25.78 -4.24 18.28
CA TYR A 128 25.77 -3.93 19.69
C TYR A 128 26.14 -5.24 20.40
N ASN A 129 27.34 -5.32 20.97
CA ASN A 129 27.76 -6.47 21.76
C ASN A 129 27.08 -6.39 23.14
N TYR A 130 25.84 -5.92 23.14
CA TYR A 130 24.96 -5.88 24.27
C TYR A 130 24.10 -7.13 24.20
N THR A 131 24.01 -7.82 25.33
CA THR A 131 23.03 -8.87 25.51
C THR A 131 21.62 -8.27 25.40
N GLU A 132 20.63 -9.12 25.14
CA GLU A 132 19.23 -8.69 25.08
C GLU A 132 18.80 -7.99 26.38
N GLU A 133 19.28 -8.47 27.53
CA GLU A 133 19.06 -7.86 28.84
C GLU A 133 19.66 -6.46 28.95
N GLN A 134 20.89 -6.25 28.46
CA GLN A 134 21.55 -4.95 28.47
C GLN A 134 20.82 -3.94 27.58
N LEU A 135 20.34 -4.36 26.41
CA LEU A 135 19.56 -3.50 25.51
C LEU A 135 18.24 -3.07 26.15
N LEU A 136 17.55 -3.99 26.83
CA LEU A 136 16.32 -3.72 27.55
C LEU A 136 16.56 -2.79 28.77
N ASP A 137 17.65 -2.99 29.51
CA ASP A 137 18.03 -2.12 30.64
C ASP A 137 18.38 -0.69 30.17
N MET A 138 19.16 -0.55 29.10
CA MET A 138 19.47 0.75 28.49
C MET A 138 18.20 1.47 28.03
N PHE A 139 17.27 0.75 27.39
CA PHE A 139 15.98 1.29 27.00
C PHE A 139 15.17 1.76 28.22
N LYS A 140 15.09 0.94 29.26
CA LYS A 140 14.34 1.25 30.50
C LYS A 140 14.88 2.49 31.22
N LYS A 141 16.20 2.55 31.45
CA LYS A 141 16.85 3.70 32.11
C LYS A 141 16.57 5.02 31.38
N GLU A 142 16.64 4.99 30.05
CA GLU A 142 16.39 6.17 29.23
C GLU A 142 14.90 6.53 29.17
N TYR A 143 14.02 5.52 29.17
CA TYR A 143 12.59 5.74 29.26
C TYR A 143 12.21 6.40 30.59
N ASP A 144 12.78 5.93 31.71
CA ASP A 144 12.54 6.50 33.05
C ASP A 144 13.14 7.90 33.22
N ARG A 145 14.26 8.19 32.53
CA ARG A 145 14.90 9.52 32.50
C ARG A 145 14.04 10.56 31.78
N ILE A 146 13.47 10.19 30.63
CA ILE A 146 12.75 11.12 29.74
C ILE A 146 11.25 11.17 30.08
N LYS A 147 10.67 10.05 30.51
CA LYS A 147 9.22 9.81 30.66
C LYS A 147 8.43 10.34 29.45
N PRO A 148 8.73 9.84 28.24
CA PRO A 148 8.18 10.39 27.01
C PRO A 148 6.67 10.16 26.90
N LYS A 149 5.93 11.15 26.40
CA LYS A 149 4.49 11.02 26.11
C LYS A 149 4.23 10.31 24.78
N SER A 150 5.19 10.35 23.84
CA SER A 150 5.12 9.69 22.53
C SER A 150 6.44 9.02 22.13
N GLN A 151 6.38 8.18 21.09
CA GLN A 151 7.58 7.55 20.53
C GLN A 151 8.53 8.61 19.92
N GLU A 152 7.95 9.66 19.34
CA GLU A 152 8.67 10.77 18.72
C GLU A 152 9.45 11.57 19.76
N GLU A 153 8.83 11.87 20.90
CA GLU A 153 9.49 12.57 22.01
C GLU A 153 10.68 11.78 22.56
N PHE A 154 10.57 10.45 22.62
CA PHE A 154 11.70 9.60 22.99
C PHE A 154 12.83 9.66 21.97
N LYS A 155 12.52 9.62 20.66
CA LYS A 155 13.55 9.69 19.61
C LYS A 155 14.35 10.98 19.63
N GLU A 156 13.69 12.10 19.97
CA GLU A 156 14.33 13.42 20.01
C GLU A 156 15.20 13.62 21.25
N LYS A 157 14.77 13.08 22.41
CA LYS A 157 15.41 13.33 23.71
C LYS A 157 16.33 12.21 24.20
N LYS A 158 16.31 11.02 23.57
CA LYS A 158 17.18 9.89 23.94
C LYS A 158 18.66 10.24 23.81
N SER A 159 19.48 9.65 24.67
CA SER A 159 20.93 9.76 24.52
C SER A 159 21.38 9.17 23.17
N CYS A 160 22.51 9.67 22.67
CA CYS A 160 23.21 9.08 21.54
C CYS A 160 23.68 7.65 21.84
N ASP A 161 23.95 7.34 23.12
CA ASP A 161 24.45 6.04 23.56
C ASP A 161 23.35 4.98 23.58
N THR A 162 22.08 5.40 23.57
CA THR A 162 20.93 4.51 23.50
C THR A 162 20.74 4.01 22.06
N PRO A 163 20.65 2.70 21.84
CA PRO A 163 20.37 2.13 20.53
C PRO A 163 19.15 2.77 19.86
N SER A 164 19.17 2.83 18.52
CA SER A 164 18.03 3.36 17.78
C SER A 164 16.79 2.50 18.01
N LEU A 165 15.60 3.12 18.05
CA LEU A 165 14.36 2.36 18.18
C LEU A 165 14.17 1.38 17.01
N THR A 166 14.61 1.73 15.81
CA THR A 166 14.59 0.81 14.65
C THR A 166 15.41 -0.44 14.92
N TYR A 167 16.62 -0.29 15.45
CA TYR A 167 17.46 -1.43 15.83
C TYR A 167 16.80 -2.30 16.91
N LEU A 168 16.22 -1.68 17.95
CA LEU A 168 15.52 -2.42 19.00
C LEU A 168 14.28 -3.15 18.47
N PHE A 169 13.50 -2.54 17.57
CA PHE A 169 12.35 -3.20 16.95
C PHE A 169 12.75 -4.42 16.12
N ASP A 170 13.80 -4.28 15.32
CA ASP A 170 14.30 -5.38 14.48
C ASP A 170 14.91 -6.50 15.34
N LYS A 171 15.66 -6.16 16.39
CA LYS A 171 16.32 -7.12 17.28
C LYS A 171 15.32 -7.94 18.09
N PHE A 172 14.28 -7.30 18.63
CA PHE A 172 13.26 -7.96 19.47
C PHE A 172 12.01 -8.38 18.69
N ASN A 173 11.98 -8.15 17.37
CA ASN A 173 10.82 -8.36 16.50
C ASN A 173 9.52 -7.81 17.11
N THR A 174 9.57 -6.56 17.57
CA THR A 174 8.52 -5.97 18.39
C THR A 174 8.26 -4.50 18.03
N THR A 175 7.22 -3.94 18.65
CA THR A 175 6.84 -2.53 18.48
C THR A 175 7.17 -1.73 19.72
N TRP A 176 6.97 -0.41 19.67
CA TRP A 176 7.11 0.49 20.82
C TRP A 176 6.40 0.00 22.09
N ASN A 177 5.20 -0.55 21.95
CA ASN A 177 4.45 -1.08 23.09
C ASN A 177 5.02 -2.41 23.57
N GLY A 178 5.41 -3.30 22.65
CA GLY A 178 6.02 -4.57 23.05
C GLY A 178 7.39 -4.40 23.72
N LEU A 179 8.19 -3.37 23.36
CA LEU A 179 9.40 -3.03 24.11
C LEU A 179 9.10 -2.63 25.56
N LYS A 180 8.03 -1.84 25.79
CA LYS A 180 7.61 -1.45 27.15
C LYS A 180 7.18 -2.66 27.98
N GLU A 181 6.40 -3.56 27.38
CA GLU A 181 6.02 -4.84 27.98
C GLU A 181 7.24 -5.66 28.40
N MET A 182 8.24 -5.78 27.52
CA MET A 182 9.47 -6.54 27.78
C MET A 182 10.29 -5.98 28.95
N VAL A 183 10.26 -4.67 29.20
CA VAL A 183 10.97 -4.05 30.34
C VAL A 183 10.14 -3.94 31.62
N GLY A 184 8.92 -4.50 31.60
CA GLY A 184 7.97 -4.41 32.72
C GLY A 184 7.53 -2.98 33.01
N LEU A 185 7.66 -2.08 32.01
CA LEU A 185 6.96 -0.81 32.04
C LEU A 185 5.54 -1.16 31.63
N ASP A 186 4.61 -1.20 32.59
CA ASP A 186 3.20 -1.44 32.33
C ASP A 186 2.81 -0.74 31.05
N THR A 187 2.49 -1.51 30.00
CA THR A 187 1.98 -0.93 28.77
C THR A 187 0.68 -0.30 29.16
N ILE A 188 0.78 1.00 29.34
CA ILE A 188 -0.31 1.93 29.33
C ILE A 188 -0.94 1.80 27.92
N LEU A 189 -1.70 0.73 27.66
CA LEU A 189 -3.11 0.99 27.46
C LEU A 189 -3.47 1.78 28.71
N ILE A 190 -3.60 3.10 28.60
CA ILE A 190 -4.32 3.77 29.67
C ILE A 190 -5.68 3.07 29.60
N ARG A 191 -5.91 2.07 30.46
CA ARG A 191 -7.26 1.67 30.83
C ARG A 191 -7.74 2.87 31.65
N LYS A 192 -7.90 4.02 30.98
CA LYS A 192 -8.63 5.14 31.52
C LYS A 192 -9.94 4.52 31.96
N SER A 193 -10.22 4.70 33.23
CA SER A 193 -11.50 4.28 33.75
C SER A 193 -12.58 4.98 32.93
N LYS A 194 -13.80 4.44 32.95
CA LYS A 194 -14.92 5.02 32.23
C LYS A 194 -15.05 6.51 32.58
N GLU A 195 -14.85 6.83 33.85
CA GLU A 195 -14.91 8.17 34.43
C GLU A 195 -13.83 9.11 33.88
N GLN A 196 -12.59 8.60 33.73
CA GLN A 196 -11.48 9.40 33.17
C GLN A 196 -11.72 9.74 31.69
N LEU A 197 -12.22 8.79 30.91
CA LEU A 197 -12.59 9.03 29.50
C LEU A 197 -13.72 10.06 29.40
N LEU A 198 -14.73 9.97 30.27
CA LEU A 198 -15.83 10.94 30.29
C LEU A 198 -15.36 12.34 30.69
N LYS A 199 -14.42 12.44 31.64
CA LYS A 199 -13.84 13.72 32.07
C LYS A 199 -13.09 14.41 30.94
N GLU A 200 -12.20 13.70 30.25
CA GLU A 200 -11.45 14.24 29.11
C GLU A 200 -12.35 14.67 27.96
N LEU A 201 -13.41 13.90 27.72
CA LEU A 201 -14.39 14.21 26.69
C LEU A 201 -15.19 15.49 27.01
N LYS A 202 -15.55 15.70 28.28
CA LYS A 202 -16.19 16.94 28.75
C LYS A 202 -15.25 18.14 28.65
N GLU A 203 -14.01 18.00 29.13
CA GLU A 203 -13.00 19.06 29.04
C GLU A 203 -12.71 19.47 27.59
N LEU A 204 -12.70 18.50 26.67
CA LEU A 204 -12.54 18.79 25.25
C LEU A 204 -13.77 19.50 24.67
N ALA A 205 -14.98 19.14 25.10
CA ALA A 205 -16.22 19.81 24.70
C ALA A 205 -16.24 21.27 25.18
N ASP A 206 -15.89 21.51 26.43
CA ASP A 206 -15.81 22.85 27.03
C ASP A 206 -14.77 23.71 26.29
N LYS A 207 -13.62 23.13 25.96
CA LYS A 207 -12.54 23.83 25.22
C LYS A 207 -12.93 24.20 23.79
N LEU A 208 -13.75 23.38 23.13
CA LEU A 208 -14.18 23.60 21.76
C LEU A 208 -15.48 24.42 21.68
N GLY A 209 -16.22 24.55 22.79
CA GLY A 209 -17.56 25.14 22.81
C GLY A 209 -18.58 24.38 21.97
N LYS A 210 -18.28 23.12 21.61
CA LYS A 210 -19.10 22.23 20.77
C LYS A 210 -18.79 20.78 21.13
N THR A 211 -19.70 19.87 20.79
CA THR A 211 -19.43 18.44 20.90
C THR A 211 -18.19 18.07 20.07
N PRO A 212 -17.16 17.43 20.66
CA PRO A 212 -15.94 17.06 19.92
C PRO A 212 -16.24 16.00 18.86
N SER A 213 -15.84 16.24 17.61
CA SER A 213 -15.89 15.24 16.54
C SER A 213 -14.67 14.28 16.59
N ILE A 214 -14.71 13.17 15.84
CA ILE A 214 -13.56 12.25 15.74
C ILE A 214 -12.28 12.98 15.26
N PRO A 215 -12.33 13.83 14.21
CA PRO A 215 -11.18 14.64 13.83
C PRO A 215 -10.71 15.62 14.92
N ASP A 216 -11.64 16.21 15.68
CA ASP A 216 -11.29 17.09 16.81
C ASP A 216 -10.57 16.29 17.91
N MET A 217 -10.94 15.03 18.17
CA MET A 217 -10.24 14.19 19.14
C MET A 217 -8.80 13.87 18.73
N GLU A 218 -8.60 13.47 17.47
CA GLU A 218 -7.27 13.14 16.94
C GLU A 218 -6.32 14.33 17.00
N LYS A 219 -6.83 15.54 16.70
CA LYS A 219 -6.08 16.79 16.79
C LYS A 219 -5.58 17.08 18.22
N TYR A 220 -6.29 16.60 19.24
CA TYR A 220 -5.94 16.79 20.65
C TYR A 220 -5.30 15.54 21.27
N GLY A 221 -4.91 14.55 20.45
CA GLY A 221 -4.21 13.34 20.88
C GLY A 221 -5.09 12.34 21.63
N LEU A 222 -6.41 12.44 21.52
CA LEU A 222 -7.35 11.48 22.11
C LEU A 222 -7.59 10.33 21.13
N ASN A 223 -7.51 9.09 21.62
CA ASN A 223 -7.66 7.89 20.82
C ASN A 223 -9.12 7.40 20.79
N TYR A 224 -9.76 7.45 19.62
CA TYR A 224 -11.12 6.92 19.39
C TYR A 224 -11.29 5.46 19.83
N SER A 225 -10.28 4.61 19.63
CA SER A 225 -10.36 3.18 19.96
C SER A 225 -10.60 2.93 21.45
N ALA A 226 -10.05 3.78 22.33
CA ALA A 226 -10.27 3.68 23.78
C ALA A 226 -11.74 3.88 24.17
N TYR A 227 -12.43 4.82 23.51
CA TYR A 227 -13.85 5.08 23.73
C TYR A 227 -14.72 3.98 23.12
N LYS A 228 -14.37 3.48 21.93
CA LYS A 228 -15.07 2.37 21.29
C LYS A 228 -15.00 1.08 22.13
N GLU A 229 -13.85 0.75 22.70
CA GLU A 229 -13.67 -0.45 23.52
C GLU A 229 -14.43 -0.41 24.85
N ARG A 230 -14.52 0.76 25.49
CA ARG A 230 -15.15 0.90 26.83
C ARG A 230 -16.64 1.16 26.78
N PHE A 231 -17.10 1.94 25.81
CA PHE A 231 -18.51 2.34 25.69
C PHE A 231 -19.23 1.61 24.55
N GLY A 232 -18.51 0.81 23.74
CA GLY A 232 -19.01 0.14 22.54
C GLY A 232 -19.12 1.06 21.32
N SER A 233 -19.40 2.35 21.53
CA SER A 233 -19.38 3.37 20.48
C SER A 233 -19.07 4.76 21.04
N TYR A 234 -18.54 5.64 20.18
CA TYR A 234 -18.28 7.02 20.58
C TYR A 234 -19.57 7.79 20.91
N ASN A 235 -20.66 7.55 20.17
CA ASN A 235 -21.96 8.12 20.49
C ASN A 235 -22.49 7.70 21.87
N LYS A 236 -22.20 6.46 22.31
CA LYS A 236 -22.51 6.04 23.69
C LYS A 236 -21.66 6.78 24.72
N ALA A 237 -20.38 7.01 24.42
CA ALA A 237 -19.52 7.83 25.28
C ALA A 237 -20.02 9.27 25.39
N LEU A 238 -20.49 9.88 24.30
CA LEU A 238 -21.10 11.21 24.29
C LEU A 238 -22.38 11.26 25.15
N LEU A 239 -23.26 10.26 25.01
CA LEU A 239 -24.49 10.17 25.83
C LEU A 239 -24.18 10.06 27.32
N GLU A 240 -23.22 9.21 27.68
CA GLU A 240 -22.80 9.08 29.08
C GLU A 240 -22.05 10.30 29.61
N ALA A 241 -21.42 11.08 28.72
CA ALA A 241 -20.83 12.36 29.07
C ALA A 241 -21.88 13.48 29.19
N GLY A 242 -23.15 13.22 28.85
CA GLY A 242 -24.19 14.25 28.82
C GLY A 242 -24.02 15.27 27.68
N LEU A 243 -23.29 14.90 26.63
CA LEU A 243 -23.04 15.75 25.46
C LEU A 243 -24.04 15.44 24.33
N GLU A 244 -24.32 16.44 23.49
CA GLU A 244 -25.15 16.25 22.31
C GLU A 244 -24.46 15.36 21.27
N LEU A 245 -25.21 14.50 20.59
CA LEU A 245 -24.68 13.59 19.59
C LEU A 245 -24.24 14.34 18.32
N ASN A 246 -23.00 14.14 17.87
CA ASN A 246 -22.50 14.70 16.59
C ASN A 246 -23.27 14.21 15.36
N SER A 247 -23.92 13.05 15.48
CA SER A 247 -24.83 12.52 14.49
C SER A 247 -26.08 12.07 15.26
N THR A 248 -27.15 12.84 15.20
CA THR A 248 -28.46 12.30 15.57
C THR A 248 -28.69 11.11 14.65
N ILE A 249 -28.74 9.88 15.20
CA ILE A 249 -29.68 8.92 14.62
C ILE A 249 -31.00 9.65 14.82
N THR A 250 -31.50 10.33 13.77
CA THR A 250 -32.81 10.95 13.81
C THR A 250 -33.73 9.88 14.39
N LYS A 251 -34.48 10.21 15.46
CA LYS A 251 -35.46 9.27 16.03
C LYS A 251 -36.51 9.05 14.94
N VAL A 252 -36.26 8.09 14.06
CA VAL A 252 -37.18 7.68 13.03
C VAL A 252 -38.36 7.04 13.74
N LYS A 253 -39.53 7.65 13.63
CA LYS A 253 -40.77 7.16 14.24
C LYS A 253 -41.35 6.00 13.43
N GLU A 254 -40.99 5.97 12.16
CA GLU A 254 -41.52 5.10 11.13
C GLU A 254 -40.91 3.70 11.21
N SER A 255 -41.75 2.71 10.87
CA SER A 255 -41.36 1.31 10.75
C SER A 255 -40.44 1.08 9.53
N LYS A 256 -39.83 -0.09 9.47
CA LYS A 256 -38.93 -0.45 8.35
C LYS A 256 -39.68 -0.51 7.03
N GLU A 257 -40.94 -0.92 7.07
CA GLU A 257 -41.84 -1.04 5.92
C GLU A 257 -42.25 0.35 5.43
N GLU A 258 -42.57 1.26 6.35
CA GLU A 258 -42.89 2.66 6.03
C GLU A 258 -41.70 3.38 5.40
N LEU A 259 -40.49 3.21 5.95
CA LEU A 259 -39.27 3.77 5.36
C LEU A 259 -39.01 3.23 3.95
N LEU A 260 -39.26 1.94 3.72
CA LEU A 260 -39.09 1.35 2.40
C LEU A 260 -40.07 1.98 1.41
N LYS A 261 -41.32 2.21 1.82
CA LYS A 261 -42.34 2.88 1.01
C LYS A 261 -41.95 4.33 0.72
N MET A 262 -41.54 5.10 1.74
CA MET A 262 -41.05 6.47 1.56
C MET A 262 -39.91 6.55 0.55
N TYR A 263 -38.97 5.61 0.60
CA TYR A 263 -37.85 5.53 -0.34
C TYR A 263 -38.31 5.21 -1.77
N ILE A 264 -39.29 4.32 -1.95
CA ILE A 264 -39.86 3.99 -3.25
C ILE A 264 -40.58 5.21 -3.83
N ASP A 265 -41.47 5.83 -3.05
CA ASP A 265 -42.26 6.99 -3.47
C ASP A 265 -41.35 8.16 -3.84
N PHE A 266 -40.32 8.44 -3.03
CA PHE A 266 -39.32 9.45 -3.33
C PHE A 266 -38.54 9.13 -4.62
N SER A 267 -38.10 7.89 -4.80
CA SER A 267 -37.36 7.46 -5.99
C SER A 267 -38.20 7.64 -7.27
N CYS A 268 -39.50 7.34 -7.21
CA CYS A 268 -40.43 7.60 -8.29
C CYS A 268 -40.61 9.10 -8.54
N SER A 269 -40.71 9.92 -7.47
CA SER A 269 -40.90 11.37 -7.59
C SER A 269 -39.75 12.10 -8.29
N ILE A 270 -38.52 11.59 -8.18
CA ILE A 270 -37.33 12.14 -8.84
C ILE A 270 -37.02 11.50 -10.19
N GLY A 271 -37.95 10.69 -10.75
CA GLY A 271 -37.79 10.02 -12.05
C GLY A 271 -36.82 8.84 -12.05
N LYS A 272 -36.49 8.29 -10.88
CA LYS A 272 -35.60 7.12 -10.72
C LYS A 272 -36.37 5.85 -10.34
N SER A 273 -37.55 5.66 -10.93
CA SER A 273 -38.44 4.51 -10.68
C SER A 273 -37.85 3.16 -11.08
N LEU A 274 -36.85 3.12 -11.96
CA LEU A 274 -36.16 1.87 -12.35
C LEU A 274 -34.95 1.57 -11.46
N GLY A 275 -34.18 2.60 -11.07
CA GLY A 275 -32.86 2.47 -10.45
C GLY A 275 -32.78 2.80 -8.96
N GLY A 276 -33.82 3.41 -8.39
CA GLY A 276 -33.87 3.94 -7.03
C GLY A 276 -32.97 5.16 -6.82
N ALA A 277 -33.34 6.03 -5.88
CA ALA A 277 -32.55 7.18 -5.45
C ALA A 277 -31.13 6.77 -4.97
N SER A 278 -30.14 7.58 -5.27
CA SER A 278 -28.76 7.42 -4.77
C SER A 278 -28.62 8.04 -3.39
N ALA A 279 -27.52 7.72 -2.68
CA ALA A 279 -27.23 8.35 -1.39
C ALA A 279 -27.22 9.89 -1.48
N LYS A 280 -26.61 10.44 -2.54
CA LYS A 280 -26.58 11.89 -2.77
C LYS A 280 -27.96 12.50 -3.01
N ASP A 281 -28.86 11.77 -3.67
CA ASP A 281 -30.22 12.28 -3.90
C ASP A 281 -31.02 12.35 -2.58
N LEU A 282 -30.77 11.41 -1.67
CA LEU A 282 -31.37 11.42 -0.32
C LEU A 282 -30.76 12.52 0.55
N ASP A 283 -29.43 12.66 0.53
CA ASP A 283 -28.71 13.64 1.36
C ASP A 283 -29.00 15.10 0.94
N ASN A 284 -29.35 15.33 -0.33
CA ASN A 284 -29.66 16.66 -0.87
C ASN A 284 -31.17 16.99 -0.88
N SER A 285 -32.01 16.19 -0.22
CA SER A 285 -33.46 16.34 -0.25
C SER A 285 -34.03 16.53 1.16
N ASP A 286 -34.79 17.61 1.35
CA ASP A 286 -35.52 17.85 2.61
C ASP A 286 -36.82 17.02 2.70
N LYS A 287 -37.20 16.32 1.61
CA LYS A 287 -38.46 15.55 1.53
C LYS A 287 -38.35 14.12 2.04
N ILE A 288 -37.14 13.67 2.38
CA ILE A 288 -36.86 12.30 2.82
C ILE A 288 -35.72 12.29 3.84
N TYR A 289 -35.63 11.22 4.63
CA TYR A 289 -34.50 11.01 5.52
C TYR A 289 -33.17 10.91 4.77
N ASN A 290 -32.07 11.26 5.46
CA ASN A 290 -30.74 11.15 4.90
C ASN A 290 -30.38 9.69 4.56
N SER A 291 -29.34 9.51 3.75
CA SER A 291 -28.92 8.18 3.30
C SER A 291 -28.43 7.28 4.44
N ASP A 292 -27.90 7.85 5.52
CA ASP A 292 -27.40 7.10 6.68
C ASP A 292 -28.51 6.35 7.42
N ILE A 293 -29.70 6.95 7.54
CA ILE A 293 -30.86 6.28 8.15
C ILE A 293 -31.23 5.01 7.38
N PHE A 294 -31.26 5.07 6.05
CA PHE A 294 -31.53 3.89 5.25
C PHE A 294 -30.39 2.88 5.28
N ARG A 295 -29.13 3.33 5.29
CA ARG A 295 -27.97 2.43 5.40
C ARG A 295 -28.02 1.59 6.68
N ILE A 296 -28.33 2.22 7.81
CA ILE A 296 -28.43 1.55 9.11
C ILE A 296 -29.54 0.49 9.12
N ARG A 297 -30.73 0.81 8.58
CA ARG A 297 -31.91 -0.08 8.66
C ARG A 297 -31.92 -1.22 7.62
N PHE A 298 -31.28 -1.00 6.47
CA PHE A 298 -31.34 -1.92 5.33
C PHE A 298 -29.99 -2.59 5.00
N GLY A 299 -28.93 -2.34 5.79
CA GLY A 299 -27.61 -2.94 5.59
C GLY A 299 -26.87 -2.35 4.40
N GLY A 300 -27.05 -1.04 4.16
CA GLY A 300 -26.48 -0.31 3.04
C GLY A 300 -27.49 0.01 1.91
N MET A 301 -27.11 0.92 1.02
CA MET A 301 -27.96 1.39 -0.09
C MET A 301 -28.28 0.29 -1.11
N THR A 302 -27.35 -0.63 -1.33
CA THR A 302 -27.55 -1.78 -2.22
C THR A 302 -28.62 -2.72 -1.67
N GLY A 303 -28.59 -2.99 -0.37
CA GLY A 303 -29.60 -3.79 0.32
C GLY A 303 -30.99 -3.13 0.31
N LEU A 304 -31.03 -1.81 0.47
CA LEU A 304 -32.26 -1.01 0.32
C LEU A 304 -32.86 -1.14 -1.08
N LYS A 305 -32.06 -0.90 -2.13
CA LYS A 305 -32.51 -0.99 -3.54
C LYS A 305 -33.03 -2.38 -3.88
N LYS A 306 -32.34 -3.43 -3.41
CA LYS A 306 -32.76 -4.82 -3.56
C LYS A 306 -34.13 -5.08 -2.93
N LYS A 307 -34.33 -4.60 -1.68
CA LYS A 307 -35.61 -4.77 -0.97
C LYS A 307 -36.73 -3.92 -1.55
N ALA A 308 -36.40 -2.79 -2.16
CA ALA A 308 -37.34 -1.93 -2.85
C ALA A 308 -37.71 -2.44 -4.26
N GLY A 309 -37.08 -3.53 -4.74
CA GLY A 309 -37.36 -4.09 -6.06
C GLY A 309 -36.78 -3.30 -7.23
N PHE A 310 -35.85 -2.36 -6.98
CA PHE A 310 -35.22 -1.58 -8.04
C PHE A 310 -34.06 -2.34 -8.70
N ILE A 311 -33.88 -2.09 -10.00
CA ILE A 311 -32.74 -2.61 -10.77
C ILE A 311 -31.52 -1.77 -10.41
N TYR A 312 -30.50 -2.35 -9.79
CA TYR A 312 -29.27 -1.65 -9.44
C TYR A 312 -28.04 -2.34 -10.04
N GLU A 313 -27.07 -1.56 -10.51
CA GLU A 313 -25.79 -2.09 -10.97
C GLU A 313 -24.92 -2.44 -9.76
N GLU A 314 -24.68 -3.73 -9.53
CA GLU A 314 -23.58 -4.18 -8.68
C GLU A 314 -22.26 -3.67 -9.29
N GLY A 315 -21.60 -2.74 -8.60
CA GLY A 315 -20.56 -1.88 -9.17
C GLY A 315 -19.55 -2.61 -10.05
N ARG A 316 -19.38 -2.15 -11.29
CA ARG A 316 -18.47 -2.65 -12.36
C ARG A 316 -17.48 -3.73 -11.93
N TRP A 317 -17.97 -4.95 -11.79
CA TRP A 317 -17.10 -6.10 -11.69
C TRP A 317 -16.60 -6.42 -13.10
N LYS A 318 -15.28 -6.40 -13.30
CA LYS A 318 -14.64 -6.75 -14.58
C LYS A 318 -15.02 -8.17 -15.07
N TYR A 319 -15.52 -9.01 -14.17
CA TYR A 319 -15.85 -10.40 -14.40
C TYR A 319 -17.28 -10.69 -13.93
N SER A 320 -17.93 -11.69 -14.54
CA SER A 320 -19.24 -12.19 -14.11
C SER A 320 -19.12 -13.66 -13.73
N LYS A 321 -20.09 -14.21 -12.97
CA LYS A 321 -20.12 -15.66 -12.69
C LYS A 321 -20.12 -16.47 -14.00
N LYS A 322 -20.88 -16.01 -15.02
CA LYS A 322 -20.92 -16.60 -16.36
C LYS A 322 -19.56 -16.60 -17.07
N PHE A 323 -18.76 -15.55 -16.90
CA PHE A 323 -17.40 -15.50 -17.43
C PHE A 323 -16.51 -16.60 -16.83
N PHE A 324 -16.57 -16.82 -15.52
CA PHE A 324 -15.81 -17.90 -14.87
C PHE A 324 -16.32 -19.29 -15.25
N ILE A 325 -17.63 -19.46 -15.39
CA ILE A 325 -18.23 -20.71 -15.91
C ILE A 325 -17.65 -21.03 -17.29
N ASN A 326 -17.65 -20.08 -18.23
CA ASN A 326 -17.12 -20.30 -19.57
C ASN A 326 -15.65 -20.72 -19.59
N ILE A 327 -14.81 -20.06 -18.77
CA ILE A 327 -13.38 -20.41 -18.66
C ILE A 327 -13.21 -21.82 -18.09
N LEU A 328 -13.89 -22.14 -16.99
CA LEU A 328 -13.76 -23.44 -16.34
C LEU A 328 -14.34 -24.58 -17.18
N THR A 329 -15.45 -24.35 -17.88
CA THR A 329 -16.02 -25.28 -18.85
C THR A 329 -15.07 -25.53 -20.01
N SER A 330 -14.40 -24.49 -20.53
CA SER A 330 -13.37 -24.65 -21.57
C SER A 330 -12.21 -25.50 -21.08
N ILE A 331 -11.71 -25.24 -19.86
CA ILE A 331 -10.62 -26.04 -19.26
C ILE A 331 -11.05 -27.49 -19.04
N TYR A 332 -12.28 -27.71 -18.57
CA TYR A 332 -12.82 -29.04 -18.36
C TYR A 332 -12.95 -29.84 -19.66
N LYS A 333 -13.36 -29.19 -20.75
CA LYS A 333 -13.46 -29.81 -22.08
C LYS A 333 -12.09 -30.16 -22.68
N THR A 334 -11.02 -29.41 -22.35
CA THR A 334 -9.67 -29.63 -22.90
C THR A 334 -8.79 -30.55 -22.06
N GLU A 335 -8.76 -30.37 -20.75
CA GLU A 335 -7.82 -31.03 -19.82
C GLU A 335 -8.54 -31.86 -18.74
N GLY A 336 -9.88 -31.89 -18.75
CA GLY A 336 -10.67 -32.51 -17.68
C GLY A 336 -10.56 -31.74 -16.35
N LYS A 337 -10.83 -32.44 -15.25
CA LYS A 337 -10.73 -31.85 -13.91
C LYS A 337 -9.25 -31.68 -13.50
N VAL A 338 -8.75 -30.46 -13.59
CA VAL A 338 -7.37 -30.11 -13.21
C VAL A 338 -7.19 -29.88 -11.71
N SER A 339 -5.95 -30.05 -11.21
CA SER A 339 -5.60 -29.77 -9.82
C SER A 339 -5.64 -28.25 -9.50
N ASN A 340 -5.79 -27.88 -8.23
CA ASN A 340 -5.84 -26.47 -7.82
C ASN A 340 -4.54 -25.71 -8.16
N SER A 341 -3.38 -26.39 -8.10
CA SER A 341 -2.09 -25.80 -8.47
C SER A 341 -2.04 -25.47 -9.97
N ARG A 342 -2.46 -26.42 -10.81
CA ARG A 342 -2.54 -26.24 -12.25
C ARG A 342 -3.56 -25.17 -12.65
N LEU A 343 -4.72 -25.14 -12.00
CA LEU A 343 -5.72 -24.11 -12.24
C LEU A 343 -5.21 -22.71 -11.87
N LYS A 344 -4.46 -22.58 -10.77
CA LYS A 344 -3.86 -21.31 -10.35
C LYS A 344 -2.88 -20.77 -11.41
N GLU A 345 -2.06 -21.64 -12.00
CA GLU A 345 -1.15 -21.28 -13.09
C GLU A 345 -1.90 -20.74 -14.32
N ILE A 346 -2.93 -21.46 -14.78
CA ILE A 346 -3.75 -21.09 -15.94
C ILE A 346 -4.45 -19.73 -15.73
N LEU A 347 -5.01 -19.51 -14.54
CA LEU A 347 -5.71 -18.26 -14.20
C LEU A 347 -4.75 -17.09 -14.06
N LEU A 348 -3.55 -17.29 -13.50
CA LEU A 348 -2.53 -16.24 -13.37
C LEU A 348 -2.06 -15.73 -14.74
N ASN A 349 -1.92 -16.61 -15.74
CA ASN A 349 -1.62 -16.23 -17.12
C ASN A 349 -2.71 -15.31 -17.74
N LYS A 350 -3.95 -15.39 -17.23
CA LYS A 350 -5.07 -14.52 -17.61
C LYS A 350 -5.27 -13.34 -16.65
N LYS A 351 -4.33 -13.09 -15.73
CA LYS A 351 -4.39 -12.07 -14.66
C LYS A 351 -5.61 -12.21 -13.75
N ILE A 352 -5.99 -13.45 -13.45
CA ILE A 352 -7.12 -13.81 -12.56
C ILE A 352 -6.56 -14.57 -11.36
N HIS A 353 -6.98 -14.21 -10.14
CA HIS A 353 -6.63 -14.97 -8.94
C HIS A 353 -7.69 -16.05 -8.65
N LEU A 354 -7.25 -17.23 -8.21
CA LEU A 354 -8.13 -18.35 -7.85
C LEU A 354 -9.18 -17.96 -6.79
N THR A 355 -8.81 -17.09 -5.84
CA THR A 355 -9.70 -16.55 -4.81
C THR A 355 -10.89 -15.78 -5.41
N MET A 356 -10.72 -15.17 -6.59
CA MET A 356 -11.82 -14.50 -7.29
C MET A 356 -12.85 -15.53 -7.77
N VAL A 357 -12.43 -16.67 -8.31
CA VAL A 357 -13.35 -17.74 -8.71
C VAL A 357 -14.18 -18.20 -7.51
N LEU A 358 -13.52 -18.50 -6.39
CA LEU A 358 -14.18 -18.93 -5.16
C LEU A 358 -15.21 -17.89 -4.65
N THR A 359 -14.86 -16.60 -4.73
CA THR A 359 -15.76 -15.50 -4.34
C THR A 359 -17.03 -15.45 -5.19
N TYR A 360 -16.94 -15.61 -6.51
CA TYR A 360 -18.11 -15.55 -7.41
C TYR A 360 -19.02 -16.78 -7.34
N PHE A 361 -18.49 -17.90 -6.85
CA PHE A 361 -19.26 -19.10 -6.60
C PHE A 361 -19.75 -19.19 -5.13
N ASN A 362 -19.51 -18.15 -4.32
CA ASN A 362 -19.88 -18.10 -2.90
C ASN A 362 -19.43 -19.35 -2.11
N THR A 363 -18.23 -19.86 -2.40
CA THR A 363 -17.68 -21.06 -1.76
C THR A 363 -16.21 -20.87 -1.39
N THR A 364 -15.74 -21.63 -0.41
CA THR A 364 -14.33 -21.73 -0.03
C THR A 364 -13.64 -22.95 -0.63
N LYS A 365 -14.41 -23.86 -1.29
CA LYS A 365 -13.93 -25.16 -1.77
C LYS A 365 -14.05 -25.26 -3.29
N MET A 366 -12.91 -25.43 -3.97
CA MET A 366 -12.88 -25.64 -5.42
C MET A 366 -13.60 -26.93 -5.87
N SER A 367 -13.76 -27.90 -4.97
CA SER A 367 -14.54 -29.11 -5.24
C SER A 367 -16.03 -28.82 -5.51
N GLU A 368 -16.61 -27.82 -4.85
CA GLU A 368 -18.00 -27.41 -5.07
C GLU A 368 -18.15 -26.67 -6.40
N VAL A 369 -17.19 -25.82 -6.75
CA VAL A 369 -17.12 -25.17 -8.07
C VAL A 369 -17.08 -26.21 -9.19
N TRP A 370 -16.22 -27.23 -9.07
CA TRP A 370 -16.15 -28.29 -10.08
C TRP A 370 -17.45 -29.09 -10.21
N LYS A 371 -18.17 -29.35 -9.11
CA LYS A 371 -19.49 -30.02 -9.17
C LYS A 371 -20.48 -29.21 -10.01
N GLU A 372 -20.52 -27.90 -9.82
CA GLU A 372 -21.39 -27.01 -10.60
C GLU A 372 -21.01 -27.02 -12.10
N ILE A 373 -19.71 -26.96 -12.42
CA ILE A 373 -19.24 -27.00 -13.81
C ILE A 373 -19.55 -28.35 -14.49
N ILE A 374 -19.35 -29.46 -13.79
CA ILE A 374 -19.65 -30.81 -14.31
C ILE A 374 -21.15 -30.92 -14.60
N SER A 375 -22.01 -30.50 -13.67
CA SER A 375 -23.46 -30.51 -13.88
C SER A 375 -23.88 -29.69 -15.11
N ILE A 376 -23.27 -28.52 -15.33
CA ILE A 376 -23.54 -27.69 -16.51
C ILE A 376 -23.12 -28.43 -17.79
N VAL A 377 -21.92 -29.00 -17.82
CA VAL A 377 -21.42 -29.74 -18.99
C VAL A 377 -22.27 -30.97 -19.31
N ASP A 378 -22.75 -31.67 -18.28
CA ASP A 378 -23.60 -32.86 -18.47
C ASP A 378 -25.00 -32.48 -19.00
N THR A 379 -25.56 -31.34 -18.54
CA THR A 379 -26.82 -30.81 -19.09
C THR A 379 -26.70 -30.33 -20.55
N GLU A 380 -25.56 -29.76 -20.94
CA GLU A 380 -25.26 -29.39 -22.33
C GLU A 380 -25.15 -30.62 -23.24
N LYS A 381 -24.55 -31.72 -22.76
CA LYS A 381 -24.47 -32.98 -23.52
C LYS A 381 -25.86 -33.62 -23.73
N ALA A 382 -26.68 -33.66 -22.68
CA ALA A 382 -28.02 -34.22 -22.74
C ALA A 382 -28.93 -33.48 -23.75
N THR A 383 -28.84 -32.16 -23.80
CA THR A 383 -29.60 -31.33 -24.76
C THR A 383 -29.08 -31.44 -26.20
N THR A 384 -27.78 -31.72 -26.39
CA THR A 384 -27.20 -31.92 -27.72
C THR A 384 -27.55 -33.31 -28.30
N SER A 385 -27.59 -34.36 -27.46
CA SER A 385 -28.05 -35.70 -27.88
C SER A 385 -29.55 -35.77 -28.18
N HIS A 386 -30.39 -34.95 -27.53
CA HIS A 386 -31.82 -34.90 -27.85
C HIS A 386 -32.11 -34.23 -29.21
N LYS A 387 -31.31 -33.23 -29.62
CA LYS A 387 -31.46 -32.60 -30.94
C LYS A 387 -31.05 -33.50 -32.10
N GLN A 388 -30.04 -34.36 -31.91
CA GLN A 388 -29.62 -35.31 -32.97
C GLN A 388 -30.64 -36.43 -33.21
N HIS A 389 -31.50 -36.74 -32.24
CA HIS A 389 -32.56 -37.74 -32.40
C HIS A 389 -33.87 -37.18 -33.00
N THR A 390 -34.12 -35.86 -32.89
CA THR A 390 -35.30 -35.23 -33.50
C THR A 390 -35.13 -34.87 -34.97
N ASP A 391 -33.89 -34.78 -35.48
CA ASP A 391 -33.59 -34.49 -36.89
C ASP A 391 -33.47 -35.78 -37.76
N GLN A 392 -33.72 -36.96 -37.18
CA GLN A 392 -33.71 -38.26 -37.89
C GLN A 392 -35.08 -38.96 -37.99
N ASN A 393 -36.19 -38.26 -37.67
CA ASN A 393 -37.55 -38.78 -37.85
C ASN A 393 -38.38 -37.89 -38.77
#